data_AF-A0A8I1RMZ3-F1
#
_entry.id   AF-A0A8I1RMZ3-F1
#
_cell.length_a   1.000
_cell.length_b   1.000
_cell.length_c   1.000
_cell.angle_alpha   90.00
_cell.angle_beta   90.00
_cell.angle_gamma   90.00
#
_symmetry.space_group_name_H-M   'P 1'
#
loop_
_entity.id
_entity.type
_entity.pdbx_description
1 polymer ?
#
loop_
_entity_poly.entity_id
_entity_poly.type
_entity_poly.pdbx_seq_one_letter_code
_entity_poly.pdbx_strand_id
1 'polypeptide(L)'
;MKAQTRMGSLFESLQNIAIGYSIAVLATYTIGPFFHLQSGIGDVMGFGGVMTLISIARSYGIRRWNEAKRTRQTPPDFVYVVEELAAERMRQICGEGYSLAHDDEHVGRELAKGAAAYAFAASLDRKAREDFWRRAPDSWGVWQTRSIWPWSVVQFKPTHRRRDLIKAGAMIIAEIGRLDRAAKGRMG
;
A
#
# COMPACT_ATOMS: atom_id res chain seq x y z
N MET A 1 -5.50 3.41 -4.23
CA MET A 1 -6.92 3.37 -3.80
C MET A 1 -7.79 3.84 -4.94
N LYS A 2 -8.59 2.98 -5.59
CA LYS A 2 -9.61 3.46 -6.54
C LYS A 2 -10.68 4.19 -5.72
N ALA A 3 -10.88 5.48 -5.97
CA ALA A 3 -11.95 6.25 -5.36
C ALA A 3 -13.30 5.65 -5.77
N GLN A 4 -14.16 5.37 -4.79
CA GLN A 4 -15.52 4.90 -5.03
C GLN A 4 -16.28 5.97 -5.82
N THR A 5 -16.91 5.59 -6.93
CA THR A 5 -17.65 6.52 -7.77
C THR A 5 -18.92 6.97 -7.04
N ARG A 6 -19.22 8.27 -7.06
CA ARG A 6 -20.39 8.85 -6.34
C ARG A 6 -21.72 8.18 -6.74
N MET A 7 -21.86 7.79 -8.01
CA MET A 7 -23.00 7.02 -8.51
C MET A 7 -23.03 5.57 -7.99
N GLY A 8 -21.87 4.93 -7.81
CA GLY A 8 -21.78 3.57 -7.30
C GLY A 8 -22.19 3.48 -5.82
N SER A 9 -21.77 4.43 -4.99
CA SER A 9 -22.21 4.51 -3.59
C SER A 9 -23.71 4.78 -3.46
N LEU A 10 -24.28 5.60 -4.35
CA LEU A 10 -25.71 5.90 -4.33
C LEU A 10 -26.55 4.68 -4.69
N PHE A 11 -26.17 3.92 -5.72
CA PHE A 11 -26.85 2.68 -6.08
C PHE A 11 -26.78 1.63 -4.97
N GLU A 12 -25.62 1.49 -4.32
CA GLU A 12 -25.41 0.57 -3.19
C GLU A 12 -26.28 0.95 -1.98
N SER A 13 -26.40 2.25 -1.68
CA SER A 13 -27.31 2.73 -0.63
C SER A 13 -28.78 2.47 -0.96
N LEU A 14 -29.22 2.72 -2.21
CA LEU A 14 -30.59 2.45 -2.64
C LEU A 14 -30.94 0.97 -2.55
N GLN A 15 -30.03 0.09 -2.99
CA GLN A 15 -30.24 -1.35 -2.91
C GLN A 15 -30.32 -1.83 -1.44
N ASN A 16 -29.49 -1.28 -0.56
CA ASN A 16 -29.55 -1.58 0.88
C ASN A 16 -30.84 -1.08 1.55
N ILE A 17 -31.34 0.09 1.13
CA ILE A 17 -32.63 0.63 1.60
C ILE A 17 -33.77 -0.25 1.10
N ALA A 18 -33.79 -0.62 -0.18
CA ALA A 18 -34.83 -1.46 -0.77
C ALA A 18 -34.90 -2.85 -0.12
N ILE A 19 -33.74 -3.50 0.12
CA ILE A 19 -33.67 -4.79 0.82
C ILE A 19 -34.16 -4.62 2.27
N GLY A 20 -33.69 -3.59 2.97
CA GLY A 20 -34.11 -3.32 4.35
C GLY A 20 -35.61 -3.07 4.48
N TYR A 21 -36.18 -2.27 3.57
CA TYR A 21 -37.61 -1.99 3.50
C TYR A 21 -38.41 -3.24 3.18
N SER A 22 -37.95 -4.07 2.23
CA SER A 22 -38.63 -5.32 1.87
C SER A 22 -38.69 -6.29 3.04
N ILE A 23 -37.59 -6.46 3.78
CA ILE A 23 -37.55 -7.30 5.00
C ILE A 23 -38.46 -6.72 6.08
N ALA A 24 -38.45 -5.40 6.28
CA ALA A 24 -39.31 -4.70 7.23
C ALA A 24 -40.80 -4.89 6.92
N VAL A 25 -41.20 -4.73 5.66
CA VAL A 25 -42.58 -4.93 5.21
C VAL A 25 -43.00 -6.39 5.36
N LEU A 26 -42.14 -7.35 4.97
CA LEU A 26 -42.42 -8.78 5.13
C LEU A 26 -42.56 -9.17 6.61
N ALA A 27 -41.67 -8.67 7.47
CA ALA A 27 -41.76 -8.87 8.90
C ALA A 27 -43.05 -8.27 9.46
N THR A 28 -43.41 -7.06 9.03
CA THR A 28 -44.65 -6.40 9.46
C THR A 28 -45.89 -7.18 9.02
N TYR A 29 -45.91 -7.67 7.78
CA TYR A 29 -47.03 -8.44 7.24
C TYR A 29 -47.18 -9.82 7.88
N THR A 30 -46.06 -10.49 8.20
CA THR A 30 -46.08 -11.86 8.77
C THR A 30 -46.19 -11.87 10.28
N ILE A 31 -45.50 -10.97 10.95
CA ILE A 31 -45.43 -10.88 12.42
C ILE A 31 -46.56 -10.00 12.95
N GLY A 32 -46.90 -8.91 12.25
CA GLY A 32 -47.94 -7.97 12.66
C GLY A 32 -49.29 -8.60 13.03
N PRO A 33 -49.82 -9.62 12.32
CA PRO A 33 -51.06 -10.30 12.70
C PRO A 33 -51.00 -11.01 14.06
N PHE A 34 -49.82 -11.38 14.54
CA PHE A 34 -49.61 -11.98 15.87
C PHE A 34 -49.55 -10.94 16.99
N PHE A 35 -49.34 -9.67 16.65
CA PHE A 35 -49.41 -8.53 17.55
C PHE A 35 -50.72 -7.80 17.30
N HIS A 36 -51.76 -8.12 18.08
CA HIS A 36 -53.03 -7.44 17.96
C HIS A 36 -52.84 -5.97 18.36
N LEU A 37 -52.62 -5.05 17.42
CA LEU A 37 -52.25 -3.63 17.65
C LEU A 37 -53.29 -2.79 18.44
N GLN A 38 -54.25 -3.43 19.09
CA GLN A 38 -55.17 -2.88 20.10
C GLN A 38 -54.79 -3.24 21.56
N SER A 39 -53.76 -4.05 21.82
CA SER A 39 -53.40 -4.56 23.17
C SER A 39 -52.09 -3.99 23.76
N GLY A 40 -52.04 -2.68 24.01
CA GLY A 40 -51.12 -2.10 25.01
C GLY A 40 -49.64 -1.95 24.60
N ILE A 41 -48.87 -1.30 25.49
CA ILE A 41 -47.48 -0.88 25.26
C ILE A 41 -46.54 -2.08 25.00
N GLY A 42 -46.87 -3.26 25.54
CA GLY A 42 -46.07 -4.48 25.38
C GLY A 42 -45.94 -4.95 23.93
N ASP A 43 -47.03 -4.88 23.15
CA ASP A 43 -47.02 -5.31 21.74
C ASP A 43 -46.18 -4.37 20.87
N VAL A 44 -46.28 -3.06 21.14
CA VAL A 44 -45.47 -2.03 20.46
C VAL A 44 -43.98 -2.20 20.78
N MET A 45 -43.65 -2.49 22.04
CA MET A 45 -42.28 -2.76 22.47
C MET A 45 -41.72 -4.05 21.86
N GLY A 46 -42.52 -5.13 21.81
CA GLY A 46 -42.15 -6.40 21.20
C GLY A 46 -41.87 -6.25 19.70
N PHE A 47 -42.75 -5.56 18.98
CA PHE A 47 -42.56 -5.25 17.56
C PHE A 47 -41.28 -4.42 17.32
N GLY A 48 -41.06 -3.37 18.12
CA GLY A 48 -39.83 -2.57 18.05
C GLY A 48 -38.56 -3.37 18.32
N GLY A 49 -38.62 -4.34 19.24
CA GLY A 49 -37.53 -5.27 19.53
C GLY A 49 -37.15 -6.15 18.33
N VAL A 50 -38.13 -6.75 17.66
CA VAL A 50 -37.91 -7.55 16.45
C VAL A 50 -37.30 -6.72 15.31
N MET A 51 -37.81 -5.51 15.09
CA MET A 51 -37.27 -4.61 14.06
C MET A 51 -35.83 -4.19 14.35
N THR A 52 -35.50 -3.98 15.62
CA THR A 52 -34.13 -3.69 16.07
C THR A 52 -33.20 -4.86 15.78
N LEU A 53 -33.62 -6.09 16.08
CA LEU A 53 -32.83 -7.30 15.80
C LEU A 53 -32.58 -7.48 14.29
N ILE A 54 -33.61 -7.27 13.46
CA ILE A 54 -33.48 -7.30 12.00
C ILE A 54 -32.47 -6.25 11.50
N SER A 55 -32.54 -5.03 12.03
CA SER A 55 -31.62 -3.95 11.68
C SER A 55 -30.17 -4.28 12.03
N ILE A 56 -29.94 -4.84 13.22
CA ILE A 56 -28.61 -5.28 13.68
C ILE A 56 -28.09 -6.41 12.79
N ALA A 57 -28.90 -7.44 12.53
CA ALA A 57 -28.52 -8.59 11.71
C ALA A 57 -28.12 -8.17 10.28
N ARG A 58 -28.89 -7.25 9.67
CA ARG A 58 -28.56 -6.68 8.36
C ARG A 58 -27.23 -5.93 8.38
N SER A 59 -27.05 -5.04 9.37
CA SER A 59 -25.84 -4.23 9.52
C SER A 59 -24.59 -5.11 9.63
N TYR A 60 -24.68 -6.17 10.44
CA TYR A 60 -23.62 -7.16 10.57
C TYR A 60 -23.37 -7.93 9.26
N GLY A 61 -24.43 -8.37 8.57
CA GLY A 61 -24.32 -9.10 7.30
C GLY A 61 -23.63 -8.28 6.20
N ILE A 62 -23.99 -7.01 6.03
CA ILE A 62 -23.35 -6.10 5.05
C ILE A 62 -21.89 -5.88 5.39
N ARG A 63 -21.58 -5.61 6.67
CA ARG A 63 -20.19 -5.45 7.12
C ARG A 63 -19.36 -6.70 6.82
N ARG A 64 -19.91 -7.87 7.14
CA ARG A 64 -19.24 -9.16 6.92
C ARG A 64 -19.01 -9.44 5.43
N TRP A 65 -19.98 -9.13 4.58
CA TRP A 65 -19.86 -9.29 3.13
C TRP A 65 -18.81 -8.34 2.54
N ASN A 66 -18.77 -7.09 2.99
CA ASN A 66 -17.78 -6.10 2.57
C ASN A 66 -16.36 -6.48 3.01
N GLU A 67 -16.20 -6.97 4.24
CA GLU A 67 -14.94 -7.55 4.72
C GLU A 67 -14.51 -8.74 3.84
N ALA A 68 -15.41 -9.67 3.54
CA ALA A 68 -15.11 -10.83 2.68
C ALA A 68 -14.71 -10.43 1.25
N LYS A 69 -15.32 -9.38 0.68
CA LYS A 69 -14.89 -8.82 -0.61
C LYS A 69 -13.52 -8.17 -0.54
N ARG A 70 -13.22 -7.45 0.54
CA ARG A 70 -11.92 -6.79 0.73
C ARG A 70 -10.79 -7.82 0.87
N THR A 71 -11.02 -8.93 1.58
CA THR A 71 -10.02 -10.01 1.71
C THR A 71 -9.80 -10.79 0.41
N ARG A 72 -10.78 -10.81 -0.50
CA ARG A 72 -10.67 -11.44 -1.83
C ARG A 72 -9.99 -10.58 -2.89
N GLN A 73 -9.80 -9.28 -2.61
CA GLN A 73 -9.01 -8.43 -3.48
C GLN A 73 -7.53 -8.63 -3.12
N THR A 74 -6.82 -9.42 -3.91
CA THR A 74 -5.36 -9.43 -3.86
C THR A 74 -4.89 -7.99 -4.08
N PRO A 75 -4.06 -7.41 -3.18
CA PRO A 75 -3.47 -6.10 -3.40
C PRO A 75 -2.83 -6.09 -4.79
N PRO A 76 -2.94 -4.99 -5.55
CA PRO A 76 -2.23 -4.91 -6.82
C PRO A 76 -0.73 -5.15 -6.58
N ASP A 77 -0.03 -5.78 -7.52
CA ASP A 77 1.39 -6.16 -7.40
C ASP A 77 2.32 -5.03 -6.90
N PHE A 78 1.98 -3.77 -7.17
CA PHE A 78 2.76 -2.61 -6.70
C PHE A 78 2.80 -2.47 -5.17
N VAL A 79 1.79 -2.94 -4.43
CA VAL A 79 1.76 -2.86 -2.96
C VAL A 79 2.88 -3.71 -2.37
N TYR A 80 3.03 -4.94 -2.87
CA TYR A 80 4.13 -5.82 -2.49
C TYR A 80 5.50 -5.22 -2.84
N VAL A 81 5.62 -4.54 -3.98
CA VAL A 81 6.87 -3.85 -4.36
C VAL A 81 7.20 -2.72 -3.39
N VAL A 82 6.22 -1.90 -2.98
CA VAL A 82 6.47 -0.82 -2.00
C VAL A 82 6.92 -1.39 -0.65
N GLU A 83 6.29 -2.47 -0.19
CA GLU A 83 6.71 -3.18 1.04
C GLU A 83 8.14 -3.71 0.92
N GLU A 84 8.53 -4.28 -0.22
CA GLU A 84 9.91 -4.72 -0.45
C GLU A 84 10.92 -3.57 -0.48
N LEU A 85 10.57 -2.41 -1.04
CA LEU A 85 11.42 -1.21 -0.99
C LEU A 85 11.63 -0.75 0.46
N ALA A 86 10.55 -0.73 1.25
CA ALA A 86 10.60 -0.38 2.66
C ALA A 86 11.41 -1.39 3.47
N ALA A 87 11.23 -2.70 3.20
CA ALA A 87 12.01 -3.76 3.83
C ALA A 87 13.50 -3.66 3.50
N GLU A 88 13.85 -3.34 2.25
CA GLU A 88 15.24 -3.11 1.87
C GLU A 88 15.83 -1.87 2.58
N ARG A 89 15.05 -0.79 2.71
CA ARG A 89 15.48 0.38 3.48
C ARG A 89 15.72 0.02 4.94
N MET A 90 14.84 -0.78 5.53
CA MET A 90 15.00 -1.25 6.90
C MET A 90 16.24 -2.14 7.05
N ARG A 91 16.52 -3.00 6.07
CA ARG A 91 17.74 -3.84 6.05
C ARG A 91 19.01 -2.98 6.02
N GLN A 92 19.04 -1.88 5.27
CA GLN A 92 20.18 -0.95 5.26
C GLN A 92 20.38 -0.33 6.65
N ILE A 93 19.29 0.09 7.32
CA ILE A 93 19.36 0.67 8.66
C ILE A 93 19.83 -0.36 9.69
N CYS A 94 19.13 -1.49 9.79
CA CYS A 94 19.38 -2.50 10.82
C CYS A 94 20.65 -3.33 10.55
N GLY A 95 20.97 -3.58 9.28
CA GLY A 95 22.04 -4.49 8.88
C GLY A 95 23.35 -3.81 8.50
N GLU A 96 23.30 -2.59 7.96
CA GLU A 96 24.51 -1.84 7.55
C GLU A 96 24.83 -0.68 8.50
N GLY A 97 24.01 -0.46 9.52
CA GLY A 97 24.19 0.62 10.50
C GLY A 97 23.89 2.00 9.94
N TYR A 98 23.20 2.09 8.79
CA TYR A 98 22.79 3.38 8.24
C TYR A 98 21.73 4.00 9.16
N SER A 99 21.74 5.32 9.26
CA SER A 99 20.79 6.07 10.07
C SER A 99 20.25 7.25 9.28
N LEU A 100 19.19 7.87 9.79
CA LEU A 100 18.68 9.10 9.17
C LEU A 100 19.72 10.22 9.21
N ALA A 101 20.50 10.30 10.30
CA ALA A 101 21.61 11.24 10.42
C ALA A 101 22.73 10.94 9.41
N HIS A 102 23.05 9.65 9.20
CA HIS A 102 23.98 9.24 8.15
C HIS A 102 23.48 9.68 6.76
N ASP A 103 22.19 9.52 6.46
CA ASP A 103 21.65 10.01 5.17
C ASP A 103 21.85 11.53 5.03
N ASP A 104 21.67 12.28 6.12
CA ASP A 104 21.77 13.74 6.16
C ASP A 104 23.18 14.25 5.85
N GLU A 105 24.21 13.43 6.01
CA GLU A 105 25.60 13.73 5.61
C GLU A 105 25.79 13.72 4.08
N HIS A 106 24.92 13.03 3.32
CA HIS A 106 25.02 12.89 1.86
C HIS A 106 24.34 14.04 1.11
N VAL A 107 24.92 15.24 1.21
CA VAL A 107 24.39 16.48 0.58
C VAL A 107 24.76 16.63 -0.90
N GLY A 108 25.76 15.89 -1.39
CA GLY A 108 26.26 15.91 -2.77
C GLY A 108 25.41 15.13 -3.77
N ARG A 109 24.17 14.82 -3.40
CA ARG A 109 23.22 13.96 -4.13
C ARG A 109 23.74 12.53 -4.25
N GLU A 110 24.59 12.07 -3.32
CA GLU A 110 25.19 10.74 -3.39
C GLU A 110 24.14 9.64 -3.34
N LEU A 111 23.09 9.79 -2.52
CA LEU A 111 21.99 8.82 -2.47
C LEU A 111 21.25 8.70 -3.80
N ALA A 112 20.96 9.84 -4.46
CA ALA A 112 20.33 9.87 -5.78
C ALA A 112 21.24 9.25 -6.87
N LYS A 113 22.53 9.56 -6.84
CA LYS A 113 23.55 8.99 -7.73
C LYS A 113 23.67 7.47 -7.55
N GLY A 114 23.72 7.00 -6.31
CA GLY A 114 23.74 5.57 -5.99
C GLY A 114 22.48 4.85 -6.48
N ALA A 115 21.31 5.47 -6.33
CA ALA A 115 20.06 4.95 -6.89
C ALA A 115 20.13 4.86 -8.42
N ALA A 116 20.60 5.91 -9.09
CA ALA A 116 20.75 5.94 -10.54
C ALA A 116 21.72 4.86 -11.06
N ALA A 117 22.83 4.62 -10.36
CA ALA A 117 23.77 3.56 -10.70
C ALA A 117 23.13 2.16 -10.64
N TYR A 118 22.34 1.86 -9.59
CA TYR A 118 21.61 0.60 -9.50
C TYR A 118 20.51 0.47 -10.57
N ALA A 119 19.77 1.56 -10.83
CA ALA A 119 18.74 1.57 -11.88
C ALA A 119 19.35 1.36 -13.28
N PHE A 120 20.49 2.00 -13.56
CA PHE A 120 21.24 1.82 -14.80
C PHE A 120 21.79 0.39 -14.92
N ALA A 121 22.37 -0.16 -13.86
CA ALA A 121 22.81 -1.56 -13.89
C ALA A 121 21.63 -2.52 -14.20
N ALA A 122 20.42 -2.22 -13.71
CA ALA A 122 19.22 -2.99 -14.00
C ALA A 122 18.73 -2.88 -15.45
N SER A 123 19.08 -1.81 -16.19
CA SER A 123 18.68 -1.63 -17.59
C SER A 123 19.56 -2.41 -18.58
N LEU A 124 20.83 -2.63 -18.24
CA LEU A 124 21.81 -3.29 -19.12
C LEU A 124 21.43 -4.72 -19.49
N ASP A 125 21.79 -5.17 -20.70
CA ASP A 125 21.54 -6.53 -21.18
C ASP A 125 22.30 -7.61 -20.38
N ARG A 126 22.06 -8.90 -20.66
CA ARG A 126 22.72 -10.00 -19.91
C ARG A 126 24.24 -9.93 -20.04
N LYS A 127 24.77 -9.66 -21.23
CA LYS A 127 26.20 -9.66 -21.51
C LYS A 127 26.91 -8.52 -20.77
N ALA A 128 26.39 -7.30 -20.90
CA ALA A 128 26.88 -6.13 -20.18
C ALA A 128 26.74 -6.28 -18.66
N ARG A 129 25.77 -7.06 -18.18
CA ARG A 129 25.67 -7.40 -16.75
C ARG A 129 26.73 -8.39 -16.27
N GLU A 130 27.07 -9.39 -17.09
CA GLU A 130 28.19 -10.31 -16.82
C GLU A 130 29.53 -9.56 -16.73
N ASP A 131 29.69 -8.50 -17.51
CA ASP A 131 30.89 -7.67 -17.47
C ASP A 131 31.11 -6.96 -16.12
N PHE A 132 30.05 -6.60 -15.37
CA PHE A 132 30.21 -6.12 -13.98
C PHE A 132 30.78 -7.18 -13.06
N TRP A 133 30.28 -8.42 -13.16
CA TRP A 133 30.75 -9.52 -12.33
C TRP A 133 32.21 -9.83 -12.62
N ARG A 134 32.62 -9.72 -13.89
CA ARG A 134 34.02 -9.90 -14.32
C ARG A 134 34.90 -8.67 -14.07
N ARG A 135 34.32 -7.55 -13.61
CA ARG A 135 34.99 -6.25 -13.45
C ARG A 135 35.76 -5.84 -14.72
N ALA A 136 35.18 -6.12 -15.90
CA ALA A 136 35.82 -5.87 -17.18
C ALA A 136 36.08 -4.35 -17.34
N PRO A 137 37.35 -3.89 -17.27
CA PRO A 137 37.68 -2.47 -17.17
C PRO A 137 37.26 -1.67 -18.41
N ASP A 138 37.18 -2.32 -19.58
CA ASP A 138 36.90 -1.68 -20.86
C ASP A 138 35.42 -1.73 -21.27
N SER A 139 34.54 -2.31 -20.43
CA SER A 139 33.12 -2.40 -20.76
C SER A 139 32.40 -1.07 -20.48
N TRP A 140 31.69 -0.56 -21.50
CA TRP A 140 30.96 0.72 -21.40
C TRP A 140 29.98 0.75 -20.22
N GLY A 141 29.25 -0.34 -19.96
CA GLY A 141 28.35 -0.45 -18.82
C GLY A 141 29.03 -0.31 -17.47
N VAL A 142 30.24 -0.88 -17.31
CA VAL A 142 31.04 -0.73 -16.07
C VAL A 142 31.57 0.69 -15.94
N TRP A 143 32.08 1.27 -17.03
CA TRP A 143 32.56 2.67 -17.02
C TRP A 143 31.44 3.64 -16.65
N GLN A 144 30.29 3.55 -17.32
CA GLN A 144 29.15 4.44 -17.08
C GLN A 144 28.64 4.36 -15.64
N THR A 145 28.55 3.14 -15.09
CA THR A 145 28.11 2.97 -13.70
C THR A 145 29.15 3.48 -12.70
N ARG A 146 30.45 3.31 -12.98
CA ARG A 146 31.53 3.88 -12.16
C ARG A 146 31.50 5.40 -12.15
N SER A 147 31.13 6.03 -13.26
CA SER A 147 30.99 7.49 -13.34
C SER A 147 29.81 8.02 -12.53
N ILE A 148 28.75 7.22 -12.35
CA ILE A 148 27.55 7.61 -11.63
C ILE A 148 27.65 7.25 -10.14
N TRP A 149 28.21 6.09 -9.80
CA TRP A 149 28.35 5.60 -8.43
C TRP A 149 29.30 6.51 -7.63
N PRO A 150 28.83 7.16 -6.55
CA PRO A 150 29.59 8.22 -5.91
C PRO A 150 30.63 7.74 -4.89
N TRP A 151 30.62 6.45 -4.55
CA TRP A 151 31.55 5.86 -3.58
C TRP A 151 32.53 4.88 -4.25
N SER A 152 33.27 4.13 -3.44
CA SER A 152 34.23 3.17 -3.95
C SER A 152 33.52 2.08 -4.78
N VAL A 153 34.10 1.75 -5.93
CA VAL A 153 33.57 0.77 -6.87
C VAL A 153 33.46 -0.63 -6.28
N VAL A 154 34.20 -0.94 -5.21
CA VAL A 154 34.13 -2.23 -4.50
C VAL A 154 32.88 -2.36 -3.63
N GLN A 155 32.27 -1.22 -3.25
CA GLN A 155 31.03 -1.17 -2.49
C GLN A 155 29.81 -1.34 -3.41
N PHE A 156 29.99 -1.16 -4.72
CA PHE A 156 28.94 -1.41 -5.69
C PHE A 156 28.75 -2.92 -5.89
N LYS A 157 27.58 -3.42 -5.46
CA LYS A 157 27.26 -4.86 -5.43
C LYS A 157 25.95 -5.14 -6.19
N PRO A 158 25.93 -4.99 -7.53
CA PRO A 158 24.76 -5.37 -8.32
C PRO A 158 24.53 -6.88 -8.22
N THR A 159 23.28 -7.32 -8.24
CA THR A 159 22.95 -8.76 -8.20
C THR A 159 22.11 -9.16 -9.41
N HIS A 160 20.82 -8.88 -9.38
CA HIS A 160 19.89 -9.17 -10.47
C HIS A 160 18.92 -8.01 -10.62
N ARG A 161 18.39 -7.83 -11.84
CA ARG A 161 17.64 -6.63 -12.24
C ARG A 161 16.61 -6.19 -11.20
N ARG A 162 15.76 -7.11 -10.75
CA ARG A 162 14.70 -6.81 -9.77
C ARG A 162 15.27 -6.31 -8.44
N ARG A 163 16.30 -6.98 -7.90
CA ARG A 163 16.92 -6.58 -6.63
C ARG A 163 17.71 -5.29 -6.74
N ASP A 164 18.34 -5.03 -7.89
CA ASP A 164 19.01 -3.77 -8.15
C ASP A 164 17.99 -2.61 -8.17
N LEU A 165 16.83 -2.80 -8.79
CA LEU A 165 15.72 -1.84 -8.74
C LEU A 165 15.18 -1.65 -7.31
N ILE A 166 15.09 -2.72 -6.51
CA ILE A 166 14.70 -2.61 -5.09
C ILE A 166 15.71 -1.75 -4.32
N LYS A 167 17.02 -1.99 -4.49
CA LYS A 167 18.08 -1.18 -3.87
C LYS A 167 18.00 0.28 -4.32
N ALA A 168 17.80 0.52 -5.62
CA ALA A 168 17.61 1.86 -6.16
C ALA A 168 16.42 2.57 -5.50
N GLY A 169 15.27 1.90 -5.40
CA GLY A 169 14.08 2.45 -4.75
C GLY A 169 14.30 2.75 -3.27
N ALA A 170 15.00 1.88 -2.52
CA ALA A 170 15.36 2.14 -1.13
C ALA A 170 16.25 3.38 -0.96
N MET A 171 17.19 3.61 -1.88
CA MET A 171 18.04 4.80 -1.88
C MET A 171 17.27 6.08 -2.27
N ILE A 172 16.27 5.97 -3.16
CA ILE A 172 15.35 7.08 -3.48
C ILE A 172 14.52 7.46 -2.25
N ILE A 173 14.00 6.47 -1.52
CA ILE A 173 13.27 6.70 -0.25
C ILE A 173 14.17 7.45 0.74
N ALA A 174 15.44 7.05 0.86
CA ALA A 174 16.41 7.72 1.73
C ALA A 174 16.65 9.19 1.33
N GLU A 175 16.90 9.45 0.04
CA GLU A 175 17.14 10.82 -0.46
C GLU A 175 15.91 11.72 -0.30
N ILE A 176 14.71 11.23 -0.61
CA ILE A 176 13.47 11.99 -0.40
C ILE A 176 13.32 12.32 1.09
N GLY A 177 13.51 11.32 1.97
CA GLY A 177 13.45 11.54 3.41
C GLY A 177 14.46 12.57 3.91
N ARG A 178 15.67 12.57 3.37
CA ARG A 178 16.72 13.56 3.65
C ARG A 178 16.30 14.97 3.20
N LEU A 179 15.77 15.11 2.00
CA LEU A 179 15.26 16.37 1.45
C LEU A 179 14.10 16.93 2.28
N ASP A 180 13.15 16.08 2.68
CA ASP A 180 12.01 16.47 3.51
C ASP A 180 12.46 16.97 4.89
N ARG A 181 13.46 16.31 5.51
CA ARG A 181 14.05 16.77 6.78
C ARG A 181 14.77 18.11 6.61
N ALA A 182 15.59 18.24 5.56
CA ALA A 182 16.28 19.48 5.26
C ALA A 182 15.32 20.65 4.98
N ALA A 183 14.17 20.39 4.34
CA ALA A 183 13.14 21.40 4.10
C ALA A 183 12.47 21.86 5.40
N LYS A 184 12.14 20.93 6.31
CA LYS A 184 11.58 21.25 7.64
C LYS A 184 12.54 22.07 8.50
N GLY A 185 13.83 21.73 8.48
CA GLY A 185 14.87 22.48 9.22
C GLY A 185 15.13 23.90 8.73
N ARG A 186 14.66 24.27 7.52
CA ARG A 186 14.75 25.64 6.99
C ARG A 186 13.53 26.51 7.33
N MET A 187 12.45 25.92 7.83
CA MET A 187 11.18 26.60 8.12
C MET A 187 10.97 26.89 9.62
N GLY A 188 11.84 26.41 10.50
CA GLY A 188 11.83 26.67 11.94
C GLY A 188 13.05 27.50 12.33
#